data_AF-A0A2S8G4T5-F1
#
_entry.id   AF-A0A2S8G4T5-F1
#
_cell.length_a   1.000
_cell.length_b   1.000
_cell.length_c   1.000
_cell.angle_alpha   90.00
_cell.angle_beta   90.00
_cell.angle_gamma   90.00
#
_symmetry.space_group_name_H-M   'P 1'
#
loop_
_entity.id
_entity.type
_entity.pdbx_description
1 polymer ?
#
loop_
_entity_poly.entity_id
_entity_poly.type
_entity_poly.pdbx_seq_one_letter_code
_entity_poly.pdbx_strand_id
1 'polypeptide(L)'
;MTTYRDVINKLPYSMRNRFNSLSGFVKAVIDERESTMQRRNRITAEQLGLIQLAVFVHSLEFFFREGTAAAKSATAGFEELGVEGFVVGATYFSGENENVMRGANLAERLSNAIRSLRGFEAVGSDRGITELTIHLWGVLRRGERGMD
;
A
#
# COMPACT_ATOMS: atom_id res chain seq x y z
N MET A 1 18.80 -5.41 -13.87
CA MET A 1 17.62 -5.85 -13.09
C MET A 1 17.45 -4.84 -11.96
N THR A 2 16.37 -4.09 -11.91
CA THR A 2 16.14 -3.07 -10.87
C THR A 2 15.80 -3.77 -9.55
N THR A 3 16.57 -3.54 -8.50
CA THR A 3 16.33 -4.12 -7.17
C THR A 3 15.30 -3.29 -6.40
N TYR A 4 14.67 -3.86 -5.36
CA TYR A 4 13.74 -3.09 -4.51
C TYR A 4 14.42 -1.87 -3.88
N ARG A 5 15.72 -1.97 -3.55
CA ARG A 5 16.53 -0.87 -3.00
C ARG A 5 16.64 0.30 -3.98
N ASP A 6 16.76 0.01 -5.27
CA ASP A 6 16.84 1.04 -6.31
C ASP A 6 15.53 1.83 -6.42
N VAL A 7 14.39 1.18 -6.18
CA VAL A 7 13.08 1.83 -6.14
C VAL A 7 12.96 2.75 -4.91
N ILE A 8 13.35 2.27 -3.72
CA ILE A 8 13.30 3.07 -2.50
C ILE A 8 14.21 4.30 -2.58
N ASN A 9 15.39 4.17 -3.19
CA ASN A 9 16.33 5.28 -3.32
C ASN A 9 15.80 6.41 -4.21
N LYS A 10 14.91 6.10 -5.17
CA LYS A 10 14.25 7.08 -6.04
C LYS A 10 13.05 7.78 -5.40
N LEU A 11 12.58 7.31 -4.25
CA LEU A 11 11.44 7.94 -3.57
C LEU A 11 11.83 9.32 -2.99
N PRO A 12 10.90 10.29 -3.00
CA PRO A 12 11.04 11.53 -2.24
C PRO A 12 11.33 11.26 -0.76
N TYR A 13 12.06 12.16 -0.11
CA TYR A 13 12.46 12.00 1.30
C TYR A 13 11.29 11.70 2.24
N SER A 14 10.16 12.40 2.09
CA SER A 14 8.96 12.17 2.88
C SER A 14 8.37 10.77 2.70
N MET A 15 8.43 10.22 1.48
CA MET A 15 7.99 8.85 1.19
C MET A 15 8.97 7.81 1.74
N ARG A 16 10.28 8.07 1.67
CA ARG A 16 11.29 7.19 2.27
C ARG A 16 11.11 7.06 3.78
N ASN A 17 10.82 8.15 4.48
CA ASN A 17 10.57 8.11 5.92
C ASN A 17 9.33 7.28 6.26
N ARG A 18 8.23 7.46 5.51
CA ARG A 18 7.01 6.65 5.68
C ARG A 18 7.28 5.18 5.40
N PHE A 19 8.01 4.88 4.34
CA PHE A 19 8.43 3.52 4.00
C PHE A 19 9.25 2.88 5.12
N ASN A 20 10.25 3.59 5.66
CA ASN A 20 11.10 3.08 6.73
C ASN A 20 10.30 2.80 8.01
N SER A 21 9.38 3.71 8.38
CA SER A 21 8.50 3.52 9.55
C SER A 21 7.62 2.28 9.39
N LEU A 22 6.98 2.12 8.23
CA LEU A 22 6.14 0.96 7.94
C LEU A 22 6.96 -0.33 7.85
N SER A 23 8.17 -0.25 7.30
CA SER A 23 9.10 -1.38 7.21
C SER A 23 9.51 -1.90 8.59
N GLY A 24 9.72 -0.98 9.54
CA GLY A 24 9.98 -1.32 10.94
C GLY A 24 8.79 -2.06 11.58
N PHE A 25 7.57 -1.57 11.34
CA PHE A 25 6.35 -2.23 11.81
C PHE A 25 6.17 -3.63 11.19
N VAL A 26 6.27 -3.76 9.87
CA VAL A 26 6.17 -5.04 9.15
C VAL A 26 7.19 -6.05 9.68
N LYS A 27 8.43 -5.60 9.92
CA LYS A 27 9.46 -6.44 10.51
C LYS A 27 9.09 -6.90 11.92
N ALA A 28 8.59 -6.01 12.78
CA ALA A 28 8.17 -6.37 14.14
C ALA A 28 7.04 -7.42 14.13
N VAL A 29 6.04 -7.29 13.24
CA VAL A 29 4.96 -8.27 13.08
C VAL A 29 5.49 -9.64 12.64
N ILE A 30 6.44 -9.66 11.71
CA ILE A 30 7.06 -10.91 11.26
C ILE A 30 7.94 -11.52 12.35
N ASP A 31 8.77 -10.72 13.02
CA ASP A 31 9.64 -11.16 14.12
C ASP A 31 8.82 -11.76 15.27
N GLU A 32 7.70 -11.14 15.64
CA GLU A 32 6.74 -11.68 16.61
C GLU A 32 6.19 -13.03 16.15
N ARG A 33 5.78 -13.13 14.88
CA ARG A 33 5.25 -14.37 14.32
C ARG A 33 6.29 -15.49 14.29
N GLU A 34 7.52 -15.17 13.91
CA GLU A 34 8.63 -16.12 13.84
C GLU A 34 9.17 -16.53 15.21
N SER A 35 9.02 -15.68 16.24
CA SER A 35 9.45 -15.99 17.62
C SER A 35 8.75 -17.22 18.19
N THR A 36 7.54 -17.51 17.72
CA THR A 36 6.73 -18.67 18.09
C THR A 36 7.05 -19.94 17.29
N MET A 37 8.00 -19.89 16.34
CA MET A 37 8.29 -20.97 15.39
C MET A 37 9.77 -21.40 15.40
N GLN A 38 10.05 -22.64 14.96
CA GLN A 38 11.41 -23.16 14.84
C GLN A 38 12.22 -22.39 13.77
N ARG A 39 13.52 -22.14 14.05
CA ARG A 39 14.46 -21.35 13.22
C ARG A 39 14.58 -21.75 11.74
N ARG A 40 14.16 -22.97 11.36
CA ARG A 40 14.23 -23.47 9.97
C ARG A 40 13.19 -22.85 9.01
N ASN A 41 12.23 -22.07 9.51
CA ASN A 41 11.12 -21.53 8.70
C ASN A 41 11.12 -20.00 8.58
N ARG A 42 12.29 -19.35 8.65
CA ARG A 42 12.40 -17.88 8.57
C ARG A 42 12.43 -17.42 7.12
N ILE A 43 11.77 -16.31 6.84
CA ILE A 43 11.83 -15.70 5.51
C ILE A 43 13.20 -15.08 5.23
N THR A 44 13.60 -15.02 3.96
CA THR A 44 14.84 -14.37 3.53
C THR A 44 14.73 -12.85 3.61
N ALA A 45 15.87 -12.15 3.60
CA ALA A 45 15.89 -10.68 3.57
C ALA A 45 15.22 -10.11 2.30
N GLU A 46 15.29 -10.83 1.18
CA GLU A 46 14.63 -10.45 -0.06
C GLU A 46 13.11 -10.58 0.07
N GLN A 47 12.61 -11.69 0.63
CA GLN A 47 11.19 -11.88 0.92
C GLN A 47 10.66 -10.82 1.88
N LEU A 48 11.41 -10.48 2.93
CA LEU A 48 11.05 -9.39 3.84
C LEU A 48 10.93 -8.07 3.08
N GLY A 49 11.89 -7.75 2.21
CA GLY A 49 11.85 -6.54 1.38
C GLY A 49 10.63 -6.49 0.44
N LEU A 50 10.24 -7.64 -0.14
CA LEU A 50 9.04 -7.75 -0.97
C LEU A 50 7.76 -7.52 -0.16
N ILE A 51 7.63 -8.10 1.03
CA ILE A 51 6.49 -7.86 1.92
C ILE A 51 6.40 -6.38 2.29
N GLN A 52 7.52 -5.78 2.72
CA GLN A 52 7.59 -4.36 3.09
C GLN A 52 7.16 -3.45 1.94
N LEU A 53 7.68 -3.69 0.74
CA LEU A 53 7.31 -2.93 -0.45
C LEU A 53 5.82 -3.04 -0.73
N ALA A 54 5.27 -4.24 -0.73
CA ALA A 54 3.89 -4.40 -1.10
C ALA A 54 2.91 -3.89 -0.05
N VAL A 55 3.21 -4.06 1.24
CA VAL A 55 2.44 -3.45 2.33
C VAL A 55 2.48 -1.91 2.22
N PHE A 56 3.61 -1.34 1.81
CA PHE A 56 3.71 0.09 1.54
C PHE A 56 2.85 0.54 0.37
N VAL A 57 2.89 -0.18 -0.75
CA VAL A 57 2.06 0.18 -1.91
C VAL A 57 0.57 -0.01 -1.61
N HIS A 58 0.17 -1.05 -0.87
CA HIS A 58 -1.20 -1.23 -0.37
C HIS A 58 -1.65 -0.06 0.50
N SER A 59 -0.78 0.38 1.42
CA SER A 59 -1.07 1.52 2.29
C SER A 59 -1.27 2.82 1.51
N LEU A 60 -0.49 3.02 0.44
CA LEU A 60 -0.65 4.15 -0.47
C LEU A 60 -1.95 4.05 -1.28
N GLU A 61 -2.27 2.86 -1.81
CA GLU A 61 -3.53 2.62 -2.51
C GLU A 61 -4.72 3.00 -1.62
N PHE A 62 -4.75 2.46 -0.40
CA PHE A 62 -5.80 2.75 0.57
C PHE A 62 -5.90 4.25 0.87
N PHE A 63 -4.77 4.90 1.18
CA PHE A 63 -4.73 6.34 1.45
C PHE A 63 -5.30 7.18 0.30
N PHE A 64 -4.99 6.83 -0.95
CA PHE A 64 -5.50 7.55 -2.11
C PHE A 64 -6.98 7.29 -2.38
N ARG A 65 -7.49 6.09 -2.13
CA ARG A 65 -8.92 5.78 -2.23
C ARG A 65 -9.72 6.58 -1.20
N GLU A 66 -9.29 6.55 0.06
CA GLU A 66 -9.92 7.31 1.14
C GLU A 66 -9.89 8.82 0.87
N GLY A 67 -8.75 9.33 0.38
CA GLY A 67 -8.62 10.73 -0.03
C GLY A 67 -9.61 11.13 -1.13
N THR A 68 -9.80 10.29 -2.15
CA THR A 68 -10.80 10.54 -3.19
C THR A 68 -12.23 10.42 -2.66
N ALA A 69 -12.52 9.44 -1.80
CA ALA A 69 -13.84 9.32 -1.17
C ALA A 69 -14.19 10.58 -0.37
N ALA A 70 -13.25 11.06 0.46
CA ALA A 70 -13.43 12.30 1.21
C ALA A 70 -13.60 13.53 0.30
N ALA A 71 -12.83 13.62 -0.79
CA ALA A 71 -12.98 14.71 -1.76
C ALA A 71 -14.36 14.69 -2.44
N LYS A 72 -14.86 13.50 -2.83
CA LYS A 72 -16.20 13.31 -3.41
C LYS A 72 -17.31 13.67 -2.43
N SER A 73 -17.20 13.25 -1.17
CA SER A 73 -18.16 13.61 -0.14
C SER A 73 -18.17 15.12 0.13
N ALA A 74 -16.99 15.76 0.11
CA ALA A 74 -16.90 17.21 0.25
C ALA A 74 -17.53 17.95 -0.93
N THR A 75 -17.23 17.56 -2.18
CA THR A 75 -17.83 18.22 -3.36
C THR A 75 -19.34 18.07 -3.37
N ALA A 76 -19.86 16.88 -3.10
CA ALA A 76 -21.31 16.64 -2.97
C ALA A 76 -21.95 17.52 -1.88
N GLY A 77 -21.33 17.61 -0.71
CA GLY A 77 -21.84 18.45 0.38
C GLY A 77 -21.84 19.95 0.07
N PHE A 78 -20.85 20.45 -0.68
CA PHE A 78 -20.87 21.84 -1.16
C PHE A 78 -21.94 22.08 -2.22
N GLU A 79 -22.13 21.14 -3.15
CA GLU A 79 -23.17 21.21 -4.18
C GLU A 79 -24.58 21.25 -3.58
N GLU A 80 -24.83 20.47 -2.53
CA GLU A 80 -26.09 20.51 -1.76
C GLU A 80 -26.38 21.89 -1.13
N LEU A 81 -25.33 22.66 -0.84
CA LEU A 81 -25.42 24.02 -0.31
C LEU A 81 -25.48 25.09 -1.43
N GLY A 82 -25.56 24.69 -2.69
CA GLY A 82 -25.55 25.59 -3.85
C GLY A 82 -24.17 26.16 -4.18
N VAL A 83 -23.10 25.54 -3.68
CA VAL A 83 -21.71 25.92 -3.96
C VAL A 83 -21.12 24.91 -4.95
N GLU A 84 -20.64 25.39 -6.10
CA GLU A 84 -20.15 24.53 -7.19
C GLU A 84 -18.89 23.72 -6.85
N GLY A 85 -18.14 24.13 -5.82
CA GLY A 85 -16.90 23.45 -5.41
C GLY A 85 -16.13 24.20 -4.33
N PHE A 86 -14.91 23.74 -4.07
CA PHE A 86 -14.03 24.34 -3.06
C PHE A 86 -12.57 24.35 -3.50
N VAL A 87 -11.76 25.16 -2.83
CA VAL A 87 -10.32 25.30 -3.10
C VAL A 87 -9.51 24.83 -1.91
N VAL A 88 -8.48 24.01 -2.16
CA VAL A 88 -7.45 23.67 -1.17
C VAL A 88 -6.09 24.09 -1.72
N GLY A 89 -5.47 25.09 -1.08
CA GLY A 89 -4.25 25.71 -1.60
C GLY A 89 -4.51 26.39 -2.94
N ALA A 90 -3.91 25.86 -4.01
CA ALA A 90 -4.09 26.37 -5.38
C ALA A 90 -4.97 25.46 -6.26
N THR A 91 -5.57 24.42 -5.68
CA THR A 91 -6.29 23.37 -6.43
C THR A 91 -7.78 23.49 -6.22
N TYR A 92 -8.55 23.50 -7.31
CA TYR A 92 -10.02 23.55 -7.29
C TYR A 92 -10.64 22.16 -7.43
N PHE A 93 -11.62 21.87 -6.58
CA PHE A 93 -12.34 20.60 -6.49
C PHE A 93 -13.83 20.86 -6.71
N SER A 94 -14.43 20.16 -7.67
CA SER A 94 -15.83 20.29 -8.04
C SER A 94 -16.27 19.00 -8.73
N GLY A 95 -17.50 18.53 -8.45
CA GLY A 95 -18.03 17.26 -8.93
C GLY A 95 -17.02 16.12 -8.83
N GLU A 96 -16.78 15.45 -9.96
CA GLU A 96 -15.76 14.41 -10.14
C GLU A 96 -14.63 14.86 -11.08
N ASN A 97 -14.19 16.12 -10.97
CA ASN A 97 -13.09 16.62 -11.79
C ASN A 97 -11.77 15.86 -11.56
N GLU A 98 -10.76 16.12 -12.39
CA GLU A 98 -9.47 15.42 -12.32
C GLU A 98 -8.81 15.50 -10.92
N ASN A 99 -8.96 16.62 -10.21
CA ASN A 99 -8.37 16.81 -8.89
C ASN A 99 -9.04 15.93 -7.82
N VAL A 100 -10.36 15.73 -7.91
CA VAL A 100 -11.13 14.81 -7.05
C VAL A 100 -10.73 13.36 -7.35
N MET A 101 -10.63 13.02 -8.64
CA MET A 101 -10.40 11.64 -9.10
C MET A 101 -8.93 11.22 -9.10
N ARG A 102 -8.00 12.16 -8.91
CA ARG A 102 -6.54 11.89 -8.93
C ARG A 102 -6.14 10.76 -7.98
N GLY A 103 -6.70 10.71 -6.78
CA GLY A 103 -6.44 9.64 -5.81
C GLY A 103 -6.86 8.28 -6.34
N ALA A 104 -8.10 8.13 -6.79
CA ALA A 104 -8.61 6.91 -7.40
C ALA A 104 -7.76 6.43 -8.59
N ASN A 105 -7.37 7.34 -9.49
CA ASN A 105 -6.51 7.01 -10.64
C ASN A 105 -5.12 6.52 -10.20
N LEU A 106 -4.53 7.11 -9.16
CA LEU A 106 -3.27 6.64 -8.60
C LEU A 106 -3.43 5.29 -7.92
N ALA A 107 -4.47 5.12 -7.11
CA ALA A 107 -4.78 3.87 -6.42
C ALA A 107 -4.93 2.72 -7.41
N GLU A 108 -5.66 2.92 -8.51
CA GLU A 108 -5.83 1.91 -9.55
C GLU A 108 -4.49 1.50 -10.18
N ARG A 109 -3.64 2.48 -10.54
CA ARG A 109 -2.31 2.20 -11.09
C ARG A 109 -1.42 1.44 -10.12
N LEU A 110 -1.47 1.78 -8.84
CA LEU A 110 -0.72 1.07 -7.79
C LEU A 110 -1.24 -0.35 -7.60
N SER A 111 -2.56 -0.54 -7.56
CA SER A 111 -3.19 -1.86 -7.46
C SER A 111 -2.77 -2.76 -8.62
N ASN A 112 -2.82 -2.23 -9.86
CA ASN A 112 -2.41 -2.95 -11.05
C ASN A 112 -0.91 -3.31 -11.03
N ALA A 113 -0.05 -2.41 -10.52
CA ALA A 113 1.37 -2.69 -10.38
C ALA A 113 1.64 -3.84 -9.39
N ILE A 114 0.98 -3.86 -8.23
CA ILE A 114 1.17 -4.93 -7.23
C ILE A 114 0.58 -6.25 -7.72
N ARG A 115 -0.59 -6.27 -8.38
CA ARG A 115 -1.24 -7.52 -8.82
C ARG A 115 -0.37 -8.38 -9.74
N SER A 116 0.57 -7.76 -10.45
CA SER A 116 1.56 -8.46 -11.27
C SER A 116 2.60 -9.26 -10.46
N LEU A 117 2.68 -9.03 -9.14
CA LEU A 117 3.63 -9.71 -8.25
C LEU A 117 3.03 -11.02 -7.75
N ARG A 118 3.81 -12.09 -7.86
CA ARG A 118 3.42 -13.44 -7.42
C ARG A 118 3.05 -13.44 -5.93
N GLY A 119 1.88 -13.97 -5.59
CA GLY A 119 1.37 -14.01 -4.21
C GLY A 119 0.55 -12.79 -3.78
N PHE A 120 0.35 -11.83 -4.68
CA PHE A 120 -0.42 -10.61 -4.42
C PHE A 120 -1.79 -10.58 -5.13
N GLU A 121 -2.12 -11.63 -5.87
CA GLU A 121 -3.36 -11.77 -6.65
C GLU A 121 -4.63 -11.67 -5.78
N ALA A 122 -4.51 -11.94 -4.47
CA ALA A 122 -5.62 -11.96 -3.51
C ALA A 122 -5.57 -10.82 -2.47
N VAL A 123 -4.75 -9.79 -2.69
CA VAL A 123 -4.77 -8.60 -1.83
C VAL A 123 -5.99 -7.76 -2.18
N GLY A 124 -7.11 -8.07 -1.52
CA GLY A 124 -8.27 -7.20 -1.49
C GLY A 124 -7.97 -5.94 -0.67
N SER A 125 -8.62 -4.82 -1.03
CA SER A 125 -8.47 -3.50 -0.40
C SER A 125 -8.79 -3.47 1.10
N ASP A 126 -9.49 -4.49 1.61
CA ASP A 126 -10.14 -4.41 2.94
C ASP A 126 -9.30 -5.02 4.07
N ARG A 127 -8.12 -5.55 3.77
CA ARG A 127 -7.25 -6.11 4.82
C ARG A 127 -6.46 -5.01 5.51
N GLY A 128 -6.47 -5.07 6.84
CA GLY A 128 -5.56 -4.27 7.67
C GLY A 128 -4.10 -4.63 7.42
N ILE A 129 -3.19 -3.67 7.67
CA ILE A 129 -1.74 -3.81 7.43
C ILE A 129 -1.16 -5.08 8.09
N THR A 130 -1.58 -5.40 9.32
CA THR A 130 -1.15 -6.60 10.04
C THR A 130 -1.59 -7.89 9.35
N GLU A 131 -2.86 -7.98 8.95
CA GLU A 131 -3.41 -9.16 8.29
C GLU A 131 -2.77 -9.38 6.92
N LEU A 132 -2.55 -8.29 6.18
CA LEU A 132 -1.82 -8.33 4.91
C LEU A 132 -0.40 -8.84 5.12
N THR A 133 0.31 -8.31 6.11
CA THR A 133 1.68 -8.73 6.45
C THR A 133 1.75 -10.23 6.74
N ILE A 134 0.84 -10.73 7.59
CA ILE A 134 0.77 -12.16 7.95
C ILE A 134 0.41 -13.02 6.75
N HIS A 135 -0.52 -12.57 5.91
CA HIS A 135 -0.92 -13.29 4.71
C HIS A 135 0.27 -13.47 3.76
N LEU A 136 0.98 -12.38 3.44
CA LEU A 136 2.11 -12.39 2.52
C LEU A 136 3.28 -13.22 3.06
N TRP A 137 3.57 -13.09 4.36
CA TRP A 137 4.52 -13.97 5.05
C TRP A 137 4.13 -15.44 4.86
N GLY A 138 2.85 -15.79 5.04
CA GLY A 138 2.36 -17.15 4.87
C GLY A 138 2.41 -17.67 3.43
N VAL A 139 2.19 -16.80 2.43
CA VAL A 139 2.29 -17.14 1.00
C VAL A 139 3.73 -17.42 0.61
N LEU A 140 4.66 -16.50 0.92
CA LEU A 140 6.07 -16.64 0.56
C LEU A 140 6.71 -17.86 1.24
N ARG A 141 6.37 -18.11 2.51
CA ARG A 141 6.82 -19.30 3.24
C ARG A 141 6.35 -20.62 2.63
N ARG A 142 5.14 -20.67 2.04
CA ARG A 142 4.60 -21.89 1.41
C ARG A 142 5.18 -22.12 0.02
N GLY A 143 5.58 -21.06 -0.68
CA GLY A 143 6.20 -21.14 -2.00
C GLY A 143 7.51 -21.94 -2.02
N GLU A 144 8.27 -21.96 -0.92
CA GLU A 144 9.50 -22.76 -0.80
C GLU A 144 9.25 -24.26 -0.56
N ARG A 145 8.08 -24.68 -0.04
CA ARG A 145 7.81 -26.10 0.24
C ARG A 145 7.39 -26.93 -0.97
N GLY A 146 7.22 -26.31 -2.13
CA GLY A 146 6.82 -26.98 -3.38
C GLY A 146 7.98 -27.27 -4.34
N MET A 147 9.22 -27.13 -3.89
CA MET A 147 10.44 -27.30 -4.71
C MET A 147 11.40 -28.38 -4.19
N ASP A 148 10.98 -29.18 -3.21
CA ASP A 148 11.68 -30.39 -2.74
C ASP A 148 10.91 -31.66 -3.15
#